data_AF-A0A2V5JWI4-F1
#
_entry.id   AF-A0A2V5JWI4-F1
#
_cell.length_a   1.000
_cell.length_b   1.000
_cell.length_c   1.000
_cell.angle_alpha   90.00
_cell.angle_beta   90.00
_cell.angle_gamma   90.00
#
_symmetry.space_group_name_H-M   'P 1'
#
loop_
_entity.id
_entity.type
_entity.pdbx_description
1 polymer ?
#
loop_
_entity_poly.entity_id
_entity_poly.type
_entity_poly.pdbx_seq_one_letter_code
_entity_poly.pdbx_strand_id
1 'polypeptide(L)'
;GQIGEFDRGIKRARFAVLRLTKIPAVLIEGGFLTERGESRLIANPGWRQQLADAICAGIDSYRALANSKKPPLVVADYRRQKPGAPAPQKDTLVDPAAPPTLSLNMLYSERPAENSTPLQTPTPSPIGTAPAEP
;
A
#
# COMPACT_ATOMS: atom_id res chain seq x y z
N GLY A 1 -17.79 -6.43 7.61
CA GLY A 1 -17.07 -7.60 7.08
C GLY A 1 -15.63 -7.59 7.56
N GLN A 2 -14.84 -8.56 7.12
CA GLN A 2 -13.44 -8.72 7.50
C GLN A 2 -12.61 -9.11 6.28
N ILE A 3 -11.35 -8.69 6.30
CA ILE A 3 -10.31 -9.11 5.36
C ILE A 3 -9.20 -9.81 6.16
N GLY A 4 -8.47 -10.72 5.53
CA GLY A 4 -7.41 -11.52 6.17
C GLY A 4 -6.14 -10.73 6.56
N GLU A 5 -6.12 -9.42 6.28
CA GLU A 5 -5.00 -8.52 6.54
C GLU A 5 -4.84 -8.18 8.02
N PHE A 6 -3.67 -7.64 8.35
CA PHE A 6 -3.37 -7.15 9.69
C PHE A 6 -4.28 -5.97 10.10
N ASP A 7 -5.00 -6.11 11.22
CA ASP A 7 -5.87 -5.06 11.77
C ASP A 7 -5.04 -3.94 12.44
N ARG A 8 -5.00 -2.77 11.79
CA ARG A 8 -4.33 -1.56 12.29
C ARG A 8 -5.15 -0.77 13.32
N GLY A 9 -6.37 -1.20 13.59
CA GLY A 9 -7.27 -0.62 14.57
C GLY A 9 -7.87 0.73 14.16
N ILE A 10 -8.72 1.24 15.05
CA ILE A 10 -9.41 2.53 14.87
C ILE A 10 -8.51 3.66 15.37
N LYS A 11 -8.30 4.67 14.54
CA LYS A 11 -7.53 5.87 14.87
C LYS A 11 -8.44 7.09 14.89
N ARG A 12 -8.18 8.02 15.81
CA ARG A 12 -8.87 9.32 15.88
C ARG A 12 -8.01 10.39 15.22
N ALA A 13 -8.61 11.11 14.28
CA ALA A 13 -7.96 12.20 13.56
C ALA A 13 -8.98 13.30 13.22
N ARG A 14 -8.50 14.52 12.95
CA ARG A 14 -9.34 15.70 12.67
C ARG A 14 -9.36 16.04 11.17
N PHE A 15 -9.47 15.03 10.31
CA PHE A 15 -9.58 15.26 8.87
C PHE A 15 -10.81 16.10 8.55
N ALA A 16 -10.68 17.05 7.62
CA ALA A 16 -11.77 17.96 7.23
C ALA A 16 -13.04 17.19 6.85
N VAL A 17 -12.88 16.11 6.07
CA VAL A 17 -13.97 15.23 5.61
C VAL A 17 -14.73 14.54 6.75
N LEU A 18 -14.10 14.33 7.90
CA LEU A 18 -14.74 13.73 9.07
C LEU A 18 -15.29 14.78 10.04
N ARG A 19 -14.54 15.86 10.30
CA ARG A 19 -14.91 16.84 11.34
C ARG A 19 -16.03 17.79 10.93
N LEU A 20 -16.24 18.00 9.63
CA LEU A 20 -17.25 18.94 9.12
C LEU A 20 -18.58 18.25 8.76
N THR A 21 -18.64 16.93 8.84
CA THR A 21 -19.82 16.16 8.46
C THR A 21 -20.81 16.06 9.64
N LYS A 22 -22.11 16.14 9.35
CA LYS A 22 -23.18 16.18 10.36
C LYS A 22 -23.79 14.80 10.64
N ILE A 23 -23.38 13.78 9.90
CA ILE A 23 -23.84 12.40 10.00
C ILE A 23 -22.68 11.51 10.49
N PRO A 24 -22.94 10.27 10.95
CA PRO A 24 -21.86 9.34 11.26
C PRO A 24 -20.95 9.12 10.05
N ALA A 25 -19.63 9.23 10.23
CA ALA A 25 -18.66 9.07 9.16
C ALA A 25 -17.35 8.43 9.64
N VAL A 26 -16.71 7.71 8.72
CA VAL A 26 -15.40 7.08 8.91
C VAL A 26 -14.57 7.26 7.65
N LEU A 27 -13.25 7.32 7.80
CA LEU A 27 -12.29 7.26 6.71
C LEU A 27 -11.56 5.92 6.80
N ILE A 28 -11.52 5.20 5.68
CA ILE A 28 -10.89 3.88 5.59
C ILE A 28 -9.64 4.00 4.75
N GLU A 29 -8.50 3.63 5.34
CA GLU A 29 -7.24 3.45 4.62
C GLU A 29 -7.19 2.01 4.09
N GLY A 30 -7.35 1.81 2.78
CA GLY A 30 -7.34 0.48 2.16
C GLY A 30 -5.97 -0.20 2.16
N GLY A 31 -4.89 0.56 2.31
CA GLY A 31 -3.52 0.05 2.36
C GLY A 31 -2.54 1.15 1.93
N PHE A 32 -1.24 0.84 1.97
CA PHE A 32 -0.19 1.82 1.67
C PHE A 32 0.44 1.55 0.29
N LEU A 33 0.28 2.49 -0.65
CA LEU A 33 0.93 2.41 -1.97
C LEU A 33 2.46 2.51 -1.91
N THR A 34 3.00 3.01 -0.80
CA THR A 34 4.44 3.10 -0.54
C THR A 34 5.05 1.76 -0.12
N GLU A 35 4.23 0.81 0.36
CA GLU A 35 4.67 -0.53 0.73
C GLU A 35 4.47 -1.48 -0.46
N ARG A 36 5.55 -2.17 -0.87
CA ARG A 36 5.55 -3.02 -2.07
C ARG A 36 4.57 -4.17 -1.98
N GLY A 37 4.38 -4.74 -0.79
CA GLY A 37 3.42 -5.83 -0.59
C GLY A 37 1.99 -5.34 -0.81
N GLU A 38 1.60 -4.28 -0.11
CA GLU A 38 0.23 -3.74 -0.17
C GLU A 38 -0.09 -3.10 -1.51
N SER A 39 0.87 -2.43 -2.15
CA SER A 39 0.64 -1.82 -3.46
C SER A 39 0.25 -2.86 -4.52
N ARG A 40 0.84 -4.06 -4.47
CA ARG A 40 0.49 -5.19 -5.36
C ARG A 40 -0.91 -5.72 -5.08
N LEU A 41 -1.30 -5.81 -3.81
CA LEU A 41 -2.65 -6.20 -3.41
C LEU A 41 -3.68 -5.17 -3.89
N ILE A 42 -3.42 -3.89 -3.68
CA ILE A 42 -4.30 -2.80 -4.13
C ILE A 42 -4.46 -2.82 -5.67
N ALA A 43 -3.40 -3.14 -6.41
CA ALA A 43 -3.45 -3.29 -7.86
C ALA A 43 -4.34 -4.47 -8.32
N ASN A 44 -4.52 -5.49 -7.48
CA ASN A 44 -5.34 -6.66 -7.79
C ASN A 44 -6.85 -6.34 -7.69
N PRO A 45 -7.64 -6.52 -8.77
CA PRO A 45 -9.09 -6.27 -8.75
C PRO A 45 -9.85 -7.18 -7.80
N GLY A 46 -9.45 -8.45 -7.66
CA GLY A 46 -10.09 -9.40 -6.75
C GLY A 46 -9.92 -9.00 -5.28
N TRP A 47 -8.74 -8.50 -4.91
CA TRP A 47 -8.50 -7.95 -3.57
C TRP A 47 -9.37 -6.71 -3.32
N ARG A 48 -9.49 -5.81 -4.30
CA ARG A 48 -10.35 -4.62 -4.16
C ARG A 48 -11.82 -5.01 -4.01
N GLN A 49 -12.27 -6.05 -4.69
CA GLN A 49 -13.63 -6.58 -4.52
C GLN A 49 -13.85 -7.12 -3.10
N GLN A 50 -12.92 -7.92 -2.58
CA GLN A 50 -12.99 -8.43 -1.20
C GLN A 50 -13.03 -7.30 -0.17
N LEU A 51 -12.22 -6.24 -0.36
CA LEU A 51 -12.27 -5.05 0.49
C LEU A 51 -13.63 -4.36 0.40
N ALA A 52 -14.17 -4.17 -0.80
CA ALA A 52 -15.48 -3.55 -1.00
C ALA A 52 -16.60 -4.35 -0.32
N ASP A 53 -16.62 -5.67 -0.49
CA ASP A 53 -17.59 -6.57 0.14
C ASP A 53 -17.51 -6.47 1.67
N ALA A 54 -16.29 -6.41 2.22
CA ALA A 54 -16.08 -6.26 3.65
C ALA A 54 -16.61 -4.91 4.19
N ILE A 55 -16.46 -3.83 3.43
CA ILE A 55 -17.00 -2.50 3.75
C ILE A 55 -18.53 -2.53 3.71
N CYS A 56 -19.13 -3.07 2.64
CA CYS A 56 -20.59 -3.19 2.49
C CYS A 56 -21.19 -3.95 3.68
N ALA A 57 -20.66 -5.13 4.02
CA ALA A 57 -21.11 -5.91 5.16
C ALA A 57 -20.97 -5.15 6.50
N GLY A 58 -19.98 -4.26 6.62
CA GLY A 58 -19.83 -3.40 7.80
C GLY A 58 -20.92 -2.32 7.89
N ILE A 59 -21.26 -1.69 6.78
CA ILE A 59 -22.34 -0.70 6.69
C ILE A 59 -23.69 -1.34 7.01
N ASP A 60 -23.98 -2.53 6.48
CA ASP A 60 -25.22 -3.25 6.77
C ASP A 60 -25.33 -3.62 8.25
N SER A 61 -24.21 -4.07 8.85
CA SER A 61 -24.14 -4.35 10.28
C SER A 61 -24.41 -3.11 11.13
N TYR A 62 -23.83 -1.96 10.76
CA TYR A 62 -24.08 -0.69 11.43
C TYR A 62 -25.54 -0.26 11.31
N ARG A 63 -26.13 -0.38 10.11
CA ARG A 63 -27.53 -0.07 9.86
C ARG A 63 -28.46 -0.93 10.73
N ALA A 64 -28.19 -2.23 10.85
CA ALA A 64 -28.97 -3.12 11.70
C ALA A 64 -28.89 -2.75 13.19
N LEU A 65 -27.70 -2.35 13.67
CA LEU A 65 -27.51 -1.85 15.04
C LEU A 65 -28.27 -0.55 15.27
N ALA A 66 -28.18 0.40 14.34
CA ALA A 66 -28.90 1.67 14.41
C ALA A 66 -30.42 1.45 14.45
N ASN A 67 -30.95 0.57 13.61
CA ASN A 67 -32.37 0.23 13.58
C ASN A 67 -32.86 -0.44 14.87
N SER A 68 -32.02 -1.29 15.47
CA SER A 68 -32.35 -2.01 16.71
C SER A 68 -32.03 -1.21 17.99
N LYS A 69 -31.48 0.00 17.86
CA LYS A 69 -31.02 0.87 18.97
C LYS A 69 -30.04 0.19 19.92
N LYS A 70 -29.33 -0.85 19.45
CA LYS A 70 -28.30 -1.55 20.23
C LYS A 70 -26.97 -0.80 20.10
N PRO A 71 -26.21 -0.65 21.20
CA PRO A 71 -24.87 -0.08 21.09
C PRO A 71 -23.97 -1.02 20.27
N PRO A 72 -23.07 -0.48 19.43
CA PRO A 72 -22.05 -1.29 18.78
C PRO A 72 -21.09 -1.87 19.82
N LEU A 73 -20.51 -3.02 19.50
CA LEU A 73 -19.55 -3.68 20.39
C LEU A 73 -18.28 -2.84 20.53
N VAL A 74 -17.52 -3.08 21.59
CA VAL A 74 -16.19 -2.47 21.72
C VAL A 74 -15.23 -3.20 20.77
N VAL A 75 -14.24 -2.48 20.24
CA VAL A 75 -13.21 -3.04 19.32
C VAL A 75 -12.56 -4.32 19.86
N ALA A 76 -12.35 -4.40 21.17
CA ALA A 76 -11.80 -5.60 21.82
C ALA A 76 -12.72 -6.82 21.66
N ASP A 77 -14.04 -6.63 21.76
CA ASP A 77 -15.02 -7.71 21.64
C ASP A 77 -15.17 -8.18 20.20
N TYR A 78 -15.10 -7.24 19.23
CA TYR A 78 -15.04 -7.59 17.80
C TYR A 78 -13.84 -8.49 17.46
N ARG A 79 -12.70 -8.31 18.14
CA ARG A 79 -11.53 -9.19 17.96
C ARG A 79 -11.71 -10.56 18.60
N ARG A 80 -12.41 -10.63 19.75
CA ARG A 80 -12.64 -11.88 20.50
C ARG A 80 -13.69 -12.79 19.88
N GLN A 81 -14.70 -12.22 19.21
CA GLN A 81 -15.76 -13.00 18.54
C GLN A 81 -15.27 -13.79 17.32
N LYS A 82 -13.96 -13.83 17.06
CA LYS A 82 -13.35 -14.52 15.92
C LYS A 82 -13.00 -15.99 16.27
N PRO A 83 -13.65 -17.00 15.67
CA PRO A 83 -13.02 -18.30 15.47
C PRO A 83 -12.11 -18.20 14.23
N GLY A 84 -10.81 -18.43 14.39
CA GLY A 84 -9.86 -18.50 13.27
C GLY A 84 -8.88 -17.34 13.18
N ALA A 85 -7.87 -17.33 14.05
CA ALA A 85 -6.58 -16.80 13.66
C ALA A 85 -5.64 -18.01 13.44
N PRO A 86 -5.26 -18.35 12.20
CA PRO A 86 -3.90 -18.80 12.03
C PRO A 86 -2.99 -17.62 12.40
N ALA A 87 -1.87 -17.91 13.05
CA ALA A 87 -0.69 -17.05 13.11
C ALA A 87 -0.39 -16.46 11.71
N PRO A 88 0.37 -15.36 11.59
CA PRO A 88 0.83 -14.89 10.28
C PRO A 88 1.35 -16.09 9.50
N GLN A 89 0.62 -16.49 8.45
CA GLN A 89 1.16 -17.39 7.47
C GLN A 89 2.30 -16.58 6.87
N LYS A 90 3.52 -16.91 7.28
CA LYS A 90 4.66 -16.69 6.40
C LYS A 90 4.20 -17.36 5.11
N ASP A 91 3.99 -16.57 4.06
CA ASP A 91 3.89 -17.12 2.72
C ASP A 91 5.21 -17.85 2.50
N THR A 92 5.24 -19.13 2.86
CA THR A 92 6.17 -20.08 2.27
C THR A 92 5.68 -20.17 0.85
N LEU A 93 6.17 -19.24 0.03
CA LEU A 93 6.18 -19.35 -1.41
C LEU A 93 6.87 -20.69 -1.67
N VAL A 94 6.06 -21.72 -1.94
CA VAL A 94 6.55 -22.98 -2.45
C VAL A 94 7.13 -22.62 -3.81
N ASP A 95 8.45 -22.59 -3.86
CA ASP A 95 9.29 -22.32 -5.00
C ASP A 95 9.12 -23.46 -6.03
N PRO A 96 8.47 -23.28 -7.20
CA PRO A 96 8.76 -24.13 -8.33
C PRO A 96 9.91 -23.46 -9.09
N ALA A 97 11.11 -23.99 -8.86
CA ALA A 97 12.36 -23.59 -9.49
C ALA A 97 12.97 -22.28 -8.96
N ALA A 98 13.90 -22.47 -8.02
CA ALA A 98 14.85 -21.49 -7.55
C ALA A 98 15.37 -20.59 -8.69
N PRO A 99 15.20 -19.26 -8.60
CA PRO A 99 15.97 -18.33 -9.44
C PRO A 99 17.44 -18.36 -8.97
N PRO A 100 18.42 -18.23 -9.88
CA PRO A 100 19.83 -18.22 -9.49
C PRO A 100 20.09 -17.04 -8.54
N THR A 101 20.51 -17.36 -7.32
CA THR A 101 21.03 -16.39 -6.36
C THR A 101 22.30 -15.78 -6.93
N LEU A 102 22.27 -14.49 -7.27
CA LEU A 102 23.47 -13.72 -7.52
C LEU A 102 24.27 -13.63 -6.21
N SER A 103 25.33 -14.42 -6.14
CA SER A 103 26.29 -14.42 -5.04
C SER A 103 26.99 -13.06 -4.94
N LEU A 104 27.12 -12.55 -3.71
CA LEU A 104 27.87 -11.33 -3.40
C LEU A 104 29.36 -11.43 -3.82
N ASN A 105 29.86 -12.65 -4.02
CA ASN A 105 31.21 -12.96 -4.48
C ASN A 105 31.38 -12.71 -5.99
N MET A 106 30.28 -12.58 -6.74
CA MET A 106 30.27 -12.27 -8.18
C MET A 106 30.31 -10.75 -8.46
N LEU A 107 30.05 -9.91 -7.45
CA LEU A 107 30.09 -8.46 -7.54
C LEU A 107 31.48 -7.85 -7.26
N TYR A 108 32.46 -8.65 -6.83
CA TYR A 108 33.77 -8.18 -6.37
C TYR A 108 34.98 -8.96 -6.94
N SER A 109 34.91 -9.50 -8.15
CA SER A 109 36.08 -10.11 -8.79
C SER A 109 36.51 -9.34 -10.04
N GLU A 110 37.57 -8.55 -9.83
CA GLU A 110 38.61 -8.08 -10.75
C GLU A 110 38.25 -6.96 -11.75
N ARG A 111 38.82 -5.79 -11.49
CA ARG A 111 38.89 -4.61 -12.36
C ARG A 111 39.98 -4.87 -13.42
N PRO A 112 39.67 -4.98 -14.73
CA PRO A 112 40.70 -4.94 -15.77
C PRO A 112 41.20 -3.51 -15.96
N ALA A 113 42.49 -3.39 -16.29
CA ALA A 113 43.20 -2.12 -16.39
C ALA A 113 42.56 -1.10 -17.36
N GLU A 114 42.55 0.16 -16.93
CA GLU A 114 42.17 1.35 -17.68
C GLU A 114 43.06 1.50 -18.92
N ASN A 115 42.51 1.37 -20.13
CA ASN A 115 43.13 1.91 -21.34
C ASN A 115 42.40 3.20 -21.69
N SER A 116 43.01 4.33 -21.31
CA SER A 116 42.45 5.66 -21.45
C SER A 116 42.35 6.06 -22.93
N THR A 117 41.12 6.29 -23.40
CA THR A 117 40.86 7.13 -24.57
C THR A 117 39.89 8.24 -24.14
N PRO A 118 40.22 9.53 -24.29
CA PRO A 118 39.32 10.60 -23.86
C PRO A 118 38.15 10.71 -24.84
N LEU A 119 36.93 10.52 -24.34
CA LEU A 119 35.70 10.83 -25.07
C LEU A 119 35.54 12.36 -25.13
N GLN A 120 35.54 12.92 -26.35
CA GLN A 120 35.19 14.33 -26.59
C GLN A 120 33.74 14.60 -26.17
N THR A 121 33.53 15.60 -25.32
CA THR A 121 32.21 16.19 -25.07
C THR A 121 31.81 17.10 -26.23
N PRO A 122 30.57 17.04 -26.74
CA PRO A 122 30.10 18.03 -27.71
C PRO A 122 29.88 19.39 -27.04
N THR A 123 30.42 20.43 -27.67
CA THR A 123 30.24 21.85 -27.34
C THR A 123 28.76 22.25 -27.39
N PRO A 124 28.23 22.99 -26.41
CA PRO A 124 26.88 23.55 -26.52
C PRO A 124 26.84 24.69 -27.56
N SER A 125 25.86 24.65 -28.46
CA SER A 125 25.58 25.72 -29.43
C SER A 125 25.22 27.04 -28.73
N PRO A 126 25.59 28.21 -29.29
CA PRO A 126 25.24 29.50 -28.71
C PRO A 126 23.73 29.78 -28.81
N ILE A 127 23.15 30.28 -27.72
CA ILE A 127 21.79 30.82 -27.68
C ILE A 127 21.76 32.08 -28.56
N GLY A 128 20.87 32.08 -29.54
CA GLY A 128 20.63 33.22 -30.42
C GLY A 128 20.15 34.45 -29.64
N THR A 129 20.82 35.57 -29.89
CA THR A 129 20.54 36.92 -29.39
C THR A 129 19.12 37.37 -29.72
N ALA A 130 18.40 37.92 -28.73
CA ALA A 130 17.11 38.58 -28.94
C ALA A 130 17.30 39.93 -29.70
N PRO A 131 16.35 40.33 -30.56
CA PRO A 131 16.44 41.59 -31.29
C PRO A 131 16.24 42.80 -30.37
N ALA A 132 16.97 43.88 -30.65
CA ALA A 132 16.81 45.17 -29.99
C ALA A 132 15.48 45.83 -30.37
N GLU A 133 14.74 46.33 -29.39
CA GLU A 133 13.56 47.19 -29.61
C GLU A 133 14.00 48.61 -30.02
N PRO A 134 13.22 49.29 -30.91
CA PRO A 134 13.41 50.69 -31.25
C PRO A 134 12.91 51.67 -30.18
#